data_AF-A0A4R3VL13-F1
#
_entry.id   AF-A0A4R3VL13-F1
#
_cell.length_a   1.000
_cell.length_b   1.000
_cell.length_c   1.000
_cell.angle_alpha   90.00
_cell.angle_beta   90.00
_cell.angle_gamma   90.00
#
_symmetry.space_group_name_H-M   'P 1'
#
loop_
_entity.id
_entity.type
_entity.pdbx_description
1 polymer ?
#
loop_
_entity_poly.entity_id
_entity_poly.type
_entity_poly.pdbx_seq_one_letter_code
_entity_poly.pdbx_strand_id
1 'polypeptide(L)'
;MDGTTAAYPLDAVEVDHTPLNWVVICDRTGLPLGRPMLTVVIDAYSNYLLGLYVSFYGPGLSSVSGAMRCAISPKADMVAGIKLEHRWLAEGIPDRTILDNGLEFHSPVFQRIGWELGSDFTYCRVRTPWLKPHVERFFATLDTITLTKGRIHKRVANVLNIDPTKDASVMFSQFVRGLVQFAVDVHPFKVNERKLAKPYDLFLEGLERTPAACFPHDMERIRLASALSKPKTVDQGGVELHGLPYGAGELLPMRERYGKRFKTWVKWDPDDMSRLWVQDPVDKHWVSSPCRWTDYAKDLSWNQHLLIRKFARQELKKNGSYEYLERARLRLHDHWMEAVAWKTQADRKLAARFSGATSAKVFAGDSETPAPPPPPEPVSNEQVSTYAPAGAEEFETVNF
;
A
#
# COMPACT_ATOMS: atom_id res chain seq x y z
N MET A 1 29.00 13.44 6.34
CA MET A 1 27.73 14.09 5.99
C MET A 1 26.69 13.53 6.92
N ASP A 2 26.22 14.34 7.86
CA ASP A 2 25.20 13.96 8.84
C ASP A 2 23.86 13.84 8.12
N GLY A 3 23.53 12.63 7.67
CA GLY A 3 22.45 12.35 6.72
C GLY A 3 21.03 12.47 7.28
N THR A 4 20.82 13.22 8.36
CA THR A 4 19.52 13.30 9.07
C THR A 4 19.17 14.72 9.51
N THR A 5 20.07 15.69 9.31
CA THR A 5 19.78 17.10 9.64
C THR A 5 18.92 17.69 8.53
N ALA A 6 17.74 18.17 8.90
CA ALA A 6 16.85 18.93 8.03
C ALA A 6 16.77 20.38 8.52
N ALA A 7 16.94 21.34 7.61
CA ALA A 7 16.92 22.76 7.94
C ALA A 7 15.52 23.37 7.95
N TYR A 8 14.61 22.81 7.15
CA TYR A 8 13.24 23.28 6.96
C TYR A 8 12.30 22.13 6.56
N PRO A 9 10.97 22.31 6.64
CA PRO A 9 10.02 21.31 6.16
C PRO A 9 10.29 20.90 4.71
N LEU A 10 10.25 19.60 4.42
CA LEU A 10 10.53 19.02 3.09
C LEU A 10 12.00 19.05 2.64
N ASP A 11 12.95 19.57 3.43
CA ASP A 11 14.39 19.48 3.11
C ASP A 11 14.87 18.02 3.08
N ALA A 12 14.49 17.24 4.09
CA ALA A 12 14.79 15.81 4.14
C ALA A 12 13.61 15.02 4.71
N VAL A 13 13.24 13.96 3.99
CA VAL A 13 12.16 13.05 4.39
C VAL A 13 12.69 11.63 4.51
N GLU A 14 12.16 10.90 5.48
CA GLU A 14 12.49 9.50 5.72
C GLU A 14 11.35 8.62 5.24
N VAL A 15 11.68 7.57 4.49
CA VAL A 15 10.71 6.57 4.04
C VAL A 15 11.06 5.21 4.59
N ASP A 16 10.09 4.55 5.22
CA ASP A 16 10.26 3.19 5.72
C ASP A 16 8.97 2.38 5.65
N HIS A 17 9.11 1.06 5.75
CA HIS A 17 8.03 0.09 5.70
C HIS A 17 7.98 -0.73 7.00
N THR A 18 6.81 -0.83 7.61
CA THR A 18 6.58 -1.76 8.72
C THR A 18 5.37 -2.65 8.47
N PRO A 19 5.47 -3.96 8.73
CA PRO A 19 4.28 -4.79 8.83
C PRO A 19 3.50 -4.33 10.09
N LEU A 20 2.18 -4.17 10.02
CA LEU A 20 1.37 -3.66 11.14
C LEU A 20 0.93 -4.77 12.09
N ASN A 21 0.88 -4.56 13.40
CA ASN A 21 0.50 -5.63 14.34
C ASN A 21 -1.02 -5.96 14.36
N TRP A 22 -1.72 -5.81 13.23
CA TRP A 22 -3.17 -6.02 13.13
C TRP A 22 -3.55 -6.88 11.93
N VAL A 23 -4.62 -7.65 12.08
CA VAL A 23 -5.31 -8.31 10.98
C VAL A 23 -6.57 -7.52 10.64
N VAL A 24 -6.70 -7.16 9.38
CA VAL A 24 -7.85 -6.39 8.86
C VAL A 24 -8.69 -7.26 7.93
N ILE A 25 -9.95 -6.88 7.75
CA ILE A 25 -10.94 -7.61 6.94
C ILE A 25 -11.09 -6.94 5.56
N CYS A 26 -11.26 -7.75 4.52
CA CYS A 26 -11.61 -7.26 3.20
C CYS A 26 -13.03 -6.69 3.19
N ASP A 27 -13.19 -5.41 2.81
CA ASP A 27 -14.49 -4.77 2.70
C ASP A 27 -15.46 -5.59 1.83
N ARG A 28 -15.00 -6.12 0.68
CA ARG A 28 -15.87 -6.82 -0.26
C ARG A 28 -16.27 -8.23 0.19
N THR A 29 -15.34 -9.00 0.74
CA THR A 29 -15.57 -10.45 0.99
C THR A 29 -15.84 -10.77 2.45
N GLY A 30 -15.61 -9.83 3.37
CA GLY A 30 -15.68 -10.09 4.81
C GLY A 30 -14.59 -11.03 5.33
N LEU A 31 -13.62 -11.42 4.48
CA LEU A 31 -12.56 -12.34 4.85
C LEU A 31 -11.31 -11.61 5.38
N PRO A 32 -10.59 -12.15 6.38
CA PRO A 32 -9.37 -11.53 6.91
C PRO A 32 -8.24 -11.42 5.86
N LEU A 33 -7.79 -10.21 5.54
CA LEU A 33 -6.65 -9.96 4.63
C LEU A 33 -5.28 -10.17 5.31
N GLY A 34 -5.25 -10.56 6.58
CA GLY A 34 -3.98 -10.72 7.31
C GLY A 34 -3.33 -9.37 7.64
N ARG A 35 -2.00 -9.40 7.78
CA ARG A 35 -1.18 -8.28 8.25
C ARG A 35 -0.85 -7.31 7.11
N PRO A 36 -1.36 -6.06 7.11
CA PRO A 36 -0.98 -5.08 6.12
C PRO A 36 0.46 -4.57 6.36
N MET A 37 1.11 -4.18 5.27
CA MET A 37 2.36 -3.41 5.24
C MET A 37 2.02 -1.93 5.14
N LEU A 38 2.52 -1.14 6.07
CA LEU A 38 2.45 0.32 6.06
C LEU A 38 3.78 0.88 5.59
N THR A 39 3.74 1.74 4.58
CA THR A 39 4.85 2.59 4.14
C THR A 39 4.53 4.02 4.55
N VAL A 40 5.48 4.73 5.14
CA VAL A 40 5.30 6.13 5.54
C VAL A 40 6.38 7.01 4.95
N VAL A 41 6.05 8.27 4.74
CA VAL A 41 6.98 9.35 4.41
C VAL A 41 6.88 10.38 5.55
N ILE A 42 7.97 10.60 6.28
CA ILE A 42 8.00 11.51 7.43
C ILE A 42 9.02 12.61 7.21
N ASP A 43 8.64 13.83 7.54
CA ASP A 43 9.51 14.99 7.52
C ASP A 43 10.50 14.96 8.70
N ALA A 44 11.81 14.97 8.43
CA ALA A 44 12.83 14.92 9.48
C ALA A 44 12.91 16.25 10.28
N TYR A 45 12.51 17.38 9.68
CA TYR A 45 12.52 18.69 10.33
C TYR A 45 11.47 18.81 11.45
N SER A 46 10.27 18.29 11.26
CA SER A 46 9.13 18.46 12.18
C SER A 46 8.67 17.14 12.82
N ASN A 47 9.01 15.99 12.24
CA ASN A 47 8.39 14.68 12.51
C ASN A 47 6.92 14.58 12.07
N TYR A 48 6.48 15.45 11.16
CA TYR A 48 5.14 15.46 10.58
C TYR A 48 5.01 14.38 9.49
N LEU A 49 3.89 13.66 9.47
CA LEU A 49 3.65 12.61 8.47
C LEU A 49 3.22 13.26 7.15
N LEU A 50 4.01 13.04 6.10
CA LEU A 50 3.74 13.61 4.78
C LEU A 50 2.80 12.75 3.94
N GLY A 51 3.02 11.45 3.97
CA GLY A 51 2.25 10.50 3.18
C GLY A 51 2.30 9.10 3.77
N LEU A 52 1.32 8.29 3.40
CA LEU A 52 1.22 6.89 3.81
C LEU A 52 0.73 6.02 2.65
N TYR A 53 1.15 4.77 2.65
CA TYR A 53 0.67 3.77 1.73
C TYR A 53 0.52 2.42 2.41
N VAL A 54 -0.71 1.91 2.45
CA VAL A 54 -1.04 0.61 3.03
C VAL A 54 -1.26 -0.39 1.91
N SER A 55 -0.62 -1.56 1.98
CA SER A 55 -0.86 -2.66 1.05
C SER A 55 -0.60 -4.02 1.69
N PHE A 56 -0.87 -5.11 0.99
CA PHE A 56 -0.50 -6.47 1.42
C PHE A 56 0.71 -7.04 0.66
N TYR A 57 1.30 -6.20 -0.19
CA TYR A 57 2.54 -6.47 -0.89
C TYR A 57 3.71 -6.30 0.09
N GLY A 58 4.86 -6.92 -0.21
CA GLY A 58 6.06 -6.70 0.61
C GLY A 58 6.59 -5.25 0.48
N PRO A 59 7.67 -4.92 1.21
CA PRO A 59 8.43 -3.71 0.90
C PRO A 59 8.85 -3.72 -0.57
N GLY A 60 8.92 -2.55 -1.19
CA GLY A 60 9.34 -2.43 -2.58
C GLY A 60 8.89 -1.16 -3.27
N LEU A 61 9.27 -1.05 -4.56
CA LEU A 61 9.09 0.16 -5.37
C LEU A 61 7.64 0.61 -5.50
N SER A 62 6.68 -0.31 -5.65
CA SER A 62 5.25 0.03 -5.70
C SER A 62 4.79 0.74 -4.43
N SER A 63 5.27 0.30 -3.27
CA SER A 63 4.86 0.84 -1.98
C SER A 63 5.46 2.22 -1.73
N VAL A 64 6.73 2.42 -2.10
CA VAL A 64 7.37 3.75 -2.04
C VAL A 64 6.76 4.71 -3.05
N SER A 65 6.50 4.26 -4.28
CA SER A 65 5.81 5.05 -5.31
C SER A 65 4.45 5.54 -4.82
N GLY A 66 3.63 4.64 -4.25
CA GLY A 66 2.33 5.00 -3.68
C GLY A 66 2.44 5.96 -2.47
N ALA A 67 3.43 5.75 -1.60
CA ALA A 67 3.65 6.62 -0.44
C ALA A 67 4.13 8.02 -0.85
N MET A 68 5.05 8.12 -1.80
CA MET A 68 5.50 9.39 -2.37
C MET A 68 4.37 10.09 -3.11
N ARG A 69 3.58 9.38 -3.92
CA ARG A 69 2.38 9.94 -4.56
C ARG A 69 1.42 10.52 -3.53
N CYS A 70 1.15 9.80 -2.43
CA CYS A 70 0.36 10.31 -1.33
C CYS A 70 0.99 11.57 -0.72
N ALA A 71 2.30 11.56 -0.44
CA ALA A 71 3.02 12.68 0.17
C ALA A 71 2.97 13.97 -0.68
N ILE A 72 3.18 13.85 -1.99
CA ILE A 72 3.20 14.99 -2.91
C ILE A 72 1.79 15.43 -3.35
N SER A 73 0.77 14.58 -3.28
CA SER A 73 -0.57 14.96 -3.76
C SER A 73 -1.24 16.02 -2.87
N PRO A 74 -1.97 16.99 -3.44
CA PRO A 74 -2.87 17.86 -2.70
C PRO A 74 -3.80 17.05 -1.79
N LYS A 75 -3.86 17.42 -0.51
CA LYS A 75 -4.56 16.60 0.49
C LYS A 75 -6.07 16.83 0.48
N ALA A 76 -6.53 18.03 0.12
CA ALA A 76 -7.93 18.42 0.20
C ALA A 76 -8.86 17.40 -0.45
N ASP A 77 -8.61 17.04 -1.71
CA ASP A 77 -9.45 16.07 -2.43
C ASP A 77 -9.22 14.63 -1.93
N MET A 78 -7.97 14.28 -1.62
CA MET A 78 -7.58 12.92 -1.22
C MET A 78 -8.25 12.46 0.08
N VAL A 79 -8.51 13.37 1.02
CA VAL A 79 -9.13 13.06 2.31
C VAL A 79 -10.54 13.64 2.46
N ALA A 80 -11.16 14.14 1.40
CA ALA A 80 -12.50 14.74 1.44
C ALA A 80 -13.56 13.80 2.04
N GLY A 81 -13.41 12.49 1.85
CA GLY A 81 -14.30 11.46 2.43
C GLY A 81 -13.99 11.04 3.87
N ILE A 82 -13.02 11.69 4.54
CA ILE A 82 -12.56 11.36 5.88
C ILE A 82 -12.83 12.56 6.80
N LYS A 83 -13.55 12.33 7.88
CA LYS A 83 -13.79 13.37 8.89
C LYS A 83 -12.51 13.58 9.70
N LEU A 84 -11.85 14.71 9.47
CA LEU A 84 -10.66 15.18 10.18
C LEU A 84 -10.98 16.42 11.00
N GLU A 85 -10.32 16.58 12.14
CA GLU A 85 -10.45 17.78 12.98
C GLU A 85 -9.53 18.90 12.47
N HIS A 86 -8.40 18.54 11.87
CA HIS A 86 -7.39 19.47 11.35
C HIS A 86 -7.10 19.21 9.88
N ARG A 87 -6.61 20.25 9.19
CA ARG A 87 -6.10 20.13 7.82
C ARG A 87 -4.82 19.29 7.82
N TRP A 88 -4.74 18.30 6.95
CA TRP A 88 -3.47 17.65 6.63
C TRP A 88 -2.61 18.61 5.80
N LEU A 89 -1.59 19.21 6.42
CA LEU A 89 -0.78 20.28 5.83
C LEU A 89 0.20 19.79 4.77
N ALA A 90 0.48 18.49 4.75
CA ALA A 90 1.56 17.94 3.94
C ALA A 90 1.20 17.96 2.47
N GLU A 91 1.78 18.88 1.71
CA GLU A 91 1.79 18.85 0.25
C GLU A 91 3.12 19.46 -0.20
N GLY A 92 3.85 18.75 -1.04
CA GLY A 92 5.15 19.23 -1.53
C GLY A 92 6.02 18.11 -2.07
N ILE A 93 6.91 18.45 -3.00
CA ILE A 93 8.00 17.57 -3.37
C ILE A 93 9.16 17.85 -2.40
N PRO A 94 9.71 16.82 -1.73
CA PRO A 94 10.85 17.00 -0.85
C PRO A 94 12.16 17.13 -1.61
N ASP A 95 13.10 17.91 -1.08
CA ASP A 95 14.42 18.09 -1.68
C ASP A 95 15.25 16.81 -1.58
N ARG A 96 15.26 16.16 -0.42
CA ARG A 96 15.94 14.87 -0.21
C ARG A 96 14.99 13.80 0.33
N THR A 97 15.05 12.61 -0.26
CA THR A 97 14.33 11.42 0.20
C THR A 97 15.32 10.37 0.68
N ILE A 98 15.23 9.97 1.95
CA ILE A 98 16.13 9.02 2.62
C ILE A 98 15.43 7.67 2.72
N LEU A 99 16.03 6.66 2.08
CA LEU A 99 15.48 5.31 1.95
C LEU A 99 16.43 4.26 2.52
N ASP A 100 15.88 3.07 2.76
CA ASP A 100 16.68 1.94 3.22
C ASP A 100 17.53 1.40 2.07
N ASN A 101 18.63 0.72 2.39
CA ASN A 101 19.53 0.15 1.38
C ASN A 101 18.99 -1.12 0.69
N GLY A 102 17.68 -1.19 0.46
CA GLY A 102 17.06 -2.30 -0.26
C GLY A 102 17.59 -2.36 -1.70
N LEU A 103 17.94 -3.55 -2.18
CA LEU A 103 18.44 -3.76 -3.54
C LEU A 103 17.44 -3.29 -4.60
N GLU A 104 16.14 -3.34 -4.30
CA GLU A 104 15.09 -2.80 -5.18
C GLU A 104 15.23 -1.30 -5.46
N PHE A 105 15.78 -0.51 -4.53
CA PHE A 105 15.88 0.94 -4.66
C PHE A 105 17.09 1.40 -5.48
N HIS A 106 18.10 0.56 -5.66
CA HIS A 106 19.24 0.84 -6.54
C HIS A 106 18.93 0.71 -8.03
N SER A 107 17.70 0.36 -8.39
CA SER A 107 17.34 0.22 -9.79
C SER A 107 17.35 1.59 -10.51
N PRO A 108 17.87 1.69 -11.75
CA PRO A 108 17.81 2.91 -12.55
C PRO A 108 16.40 3.46 -12.73
N VAL A 109 15.41 2.57 -12.64
CA VAL A 109 13.97 2.87 -12.69
C VAL A 109 13.54 3.79 -11.55
N PHE A 110 14.09 3.57 -10.35
CA PHE A 110 13.70 4.29 -9.15
C PHE A 110 14.45 5.61 -8.99
N GLN A 111 15.74 5.66 -9.35
CA GLN A 111 16.49 6.93 -9.43
C GLN A 111 15.82 7.95 -10.37
N ARG A 112 15.19 7.46 -11.45
CA ARG A 112 14.44 8.31 -12.37
C ARG A 112 13.23 8.99 -11.74
N ILE A 113 12.57 8.35 -10.77
CA ILE A 113 11.46 8.99 -10.04
C ILE A 113 11.98 10.21 -9.28
N GLY A 114 13.12 10.06 -8.58
CA GLY A 114 13.81 11.18 -7.93
C GLY A 114 14.13 12.30 -8.91
N TRP A 115 14.76 11.99 -10.05
CA TRP A 115 15.09 13.00 -11.07
C TRP A 115 13.88 13.72 -11.68
N GLU A 116 12.79 13.00 -11.96
CA GLU A 116 11.58 13.62 -12.52
C GLU A 116 10.82 14.47 -11.50
N LEU A 117 10.90 14.11 -10.22
CA LEU A 117 10.38 14.94 -9.13
C LEU A 117 11.31 16.12 -8.82
N GLY A 118 12.61 16.03 -9.16
CA GLY A 118 13.62 16.98 -8.68
C GLY A 118 14.01 16.73 -7.22
N SER A 119 13.89 15.49 -6.74
CA SER A 119 14.21 15.07 -5.39
C SER A 119 15.43 14.14 -5.36
N ASP A 120 16.39 14.43 -4.49
CA ASP A 120 17.61 13.65 -4.31
C ASP A 120 17.35 12.42 -3.44
N PHE A 121 17.43 11.24 -4.06
CA PHE A 121 17.20 9.97 -3.37
C PHE A 121 18.51 9.45 -2.79
N THR A 122 18.57 9.36 -1.47
CA THR A 122 19.73 8.91 -0.70
C THR A 122 19.42 7.60 0.03
N TYR A 123 20.41 6.71 0.08
CA TYR A 123 20.27 5.40 0.72
C TYR A 123 21.07 5.36 2.01
N CYS A 124 20.42 4.96 3.10
CA CYS A 124 21.10 4.68 4.36
C CYS A 124 22.15 3.59 4.14
N ARG A 125 23.30 3.68 4.83
CA ARG A 125 24.27 2.59 4.79
C ARG A 125 23.72 1.38 5.57
N VAL A 126 24.16 0.18 5.22
CA VAL A 126 23.80 -1.02 5.98
C VAL A 126 24.20 -0.86 7.45
N ARG A 127 23.31 -1.22 8.38
CA ARG A 127 23.49 -1.10 9.86
C ARG A 127 23.64 0.33 10.38
N THR A 128 22.92 1.29 9.80
CA THR A 128 22.88 2.67 10.30
C THR A 128 21.47 3.12 10.69
N PRO A 129 20.81 2.46 11.67
CA PRO A 129 19.42 2.76 12.07
C PRO A 129 19.23 4.20 12.56
N TRP A 130 20.28 4.83 13.12
CA TRP A 130 20.26 6.24 13.53
C TRP A 130 20.11 7.23 12.37
N LEU A 131 20.11 6.79 11.11
CA LEU A 131 19.78 7.63 9.96
C LEU A 131 18.27 7.79 9.73
N LYS A 132 17.41 7.04 10.46
CA LYS A 132 15.96 7.18 10.39
C LYS A 132 15.23 7.19 11.75
N PRO A 133 15.67 8.03 12.72
CA PRO A 133 15.10 8.03 14.06
C PRO A 133 13.67 8.57 14.11
N HIS A 134 13.22 9.30 13.08
CA HIS A 134 11.90 9.92 13.04
C HIS A 134 10.83 8.88 12.71
N VAL A 135 11.08 8.05 11.70
CA VAL A 135 10.16 6.97 11.31
C VAL A 135 10.04 5.88 12.37
N GLU A 136 11.14 5.48 13.00
CA GLU A 136 11.10 4.53 14.12
C GLU A 136 10.21 5.02 15.26
N ARG A 137 10.28 6.31 15.60
CA ARG A 137 9.45 6.92 16.65
C ARG A 137 7.98 6.98 16.28
N PHE A 138 7.67 7.28 15.01
CA PHE A 138 6.30 7.23 14.52
C PHE A 138 5.70 5.83 14.68
N PHE A 139 6.41 4.79 14.25
CA PHE A 139 5.94 3.41 14.42
C PHE A 139 5.78 3.00 15.88
N ALA A 140 6.71 3.41 16.75
CA ALA A 140 6.56 3.21 18.19
C ALA A 140 5.29 3.89 18.75
N THR A 141 4.97 5.09 18.25
CA THR A 141 3.75 5.81 18.64
C THR A 141 2.50 5.12 18.09
N LEU A 142 2.52 4.69 16.83
CA LEU A 142 1.43 3.93 16.22
C LEU A 142 1.11 2.65 16.99
N ASP A 143 2.13 1.94 17.49
CA ASP A 143 1.95 0.72 18.27
C ASP A 143 1.19 0.93 19.59
N THR A 144 1.18 2.17 20.12
CA THR A 144 0.41 2.54 21.32
C THR A 144 -1.10 2.61 21.09
N ILE A 145 -1.53 2.79 19.83
CA ILE A 145 -2.94 2.75 19.46
C ILE A 145 -3.36 1.29 19.41
N THR A 146 -3.81 0.74 20.52
CA THR A 146 -4.23 -0.65 20.58
C THR A 146 -5.64 -0.80 20.02
N LEU A 147 -5.75 -1.26 18.77
CA LEU A 147 -6.95 -2.01 18.37
C LEU A 147 -7.09 -3.20 19.31
N THR A 148 -8.22 -3.27 20.01
CA THR A 148 -8.50 -4.30 21.03
C THR A 148 -8.71 -5.67 20.39
N LYS A 149 -9.14 -5.69 19.12
CA LYS A 149 -9.46 -6.91 18.38
C LYS A 149 -8.55 -7.12 17.17
N GLY A 150 -8.21 -8.38 16.88
CA GLY A 150 -7.40 -8.76 15.72
C GLY A 150 -5.92 -8.39 15.81
N ARG A 151 -5.41 -8.08 17.02
CA ARG A 151 -4.01 -7.69 17.24
C ARG A 151 -3.09 -8.91 17.29
N ILE A 152 -1.97 -8.82 16.60
CA ILE A 152 -0.90 -9.81 16.60
C ILE A 152 0.03 -9.48 17.77
N HIS A 153 0.16 -10.43 18.69
CA HIS A 153 1.06 -10.34 19.83
C HIS A 153 2.30 -11.21 19.61
N LYS A 154 3.42 -10.85 20.23
CA LYS A 154 4.55 -11.78 20.36
C LYS A 154 4.04 -12.99 21.15
N ARG A 155 4.33 -14.20 20.68
CA ARG A 155 3.95 -15.42 21.40
C ARG A 155 4.65 -15.43 22.76
N VAL A 156 3.86 -15.59 23.81
CA VAL A 156 4.36 -15.81 25.17
C VAL A 156 4.11 -17.27 25.52
N ALA A 157 5.12 -17.94 26.07
CA ALA A 157 4.97 -19.31 26.56
C ALA A 157 3.96 -19.34 27.72
N ASN A 158 3.17 -20.41 27.82
CA ASN A 158 2.18 -20.62 28.88
C ASN A 158 1.03 -19.58 28.92
N VAL A 159 0.81 -18.85 27.84
CA VAL A 159 -0.36 -17.98 27.65
C VAL A 159 -1.15 -18.45 26.43
N LEU A 160 -2.49 -18.42 26.54
CA LEU A 160 -3.36 -18.70 25.41
C LEU A 160 -3.17 -17.62 24.34
N ASN A 161 -2.52 -17.97 23.24
CA ASN A 161 -2.34 -17.06 22.11
C ASN A 161 -3.64 -16.99 21.31
N ILE A 162 -4.37 -15.87 21.43
CA ILE A 162 -5.58 -15.58 20.65
C ILE A 162 -5.21 -15.60 19.16
N ASP A 163 -6.04 -16.22 18.31
CA ASP A 163 -5.88 -16.17 16.85
C ASP A 163 -6.34 -14.80 16.33
N PRO A 164 -5.43 -13.91 15.90
CA PRO A 164 -5.79 -12.58 15.45
C PRO A 164 -6.67 -12.61 14.19
N THR A 165 -6.65 -13.71 13.44
CA THR A 165 -7.47 -13.90 12.24
C THR A 165 -8.94 -14.08 12.59
N LYS A 166 -9.23 -14.77 13.69
CA LYS A 166 -10.61 -15.04 14.14
C LYS A 166 -11.24 -13.86 14.85
N ASP A 167 -10.40 -13.05 15.50
CA ASP A 167 -10.83 -11.87 16.25
C ASP A 167 -10.75 -10.58 15.41
N ALA A 168 -10.16 -10.63 14.21
CA ALA A 168 -10.18 -9.51 13.28
C ALA A 168 -11.62 -9.03 13.08
N SER A 169 -11.81 -7.71 13.17
CA SER A 169 -13.15 -7.08 13.10
C SER A 169 -13.13 -5.74 12.38
N VAL A 170 -11.94 -5.22 12.03
CA VAL A 170 -11.80 -3.92 11.39
C VAL A 170 -11.71 -4.10 9.88
N MET A 171 -12.66 -3.53 9.14
CA MET A 171 -12.64 -3.47 7.68
C MET A 171 -11.45 -2.62 7.17
N PHE A 172 -10.87 -3.00 6.04
CA PHE A 172 -9.67 -2.36 5.51
C PHE A 172 -9.88 -0.87 5.20
N SER A 173 -11.02 -0.48 4.61
CA SER A 173 -11.33 0.94 4.37
C SER A 173 -11.37 1.74 5.67
N GLN A 174 -12.05 1.22 6.70
CA GLN A 174 -12.15 1.86 8.02
C GLN A 174 -10.80 1.94 8.72
N PHE A 175 -9.98 0.89 8.58
CA PHE A 175 -8.60 0.89 9.06
C PHE A 175 -7.78 2.02 8.43
N VAL A 176 -7.83 2.17 7.11
CA VAL A 176 -7.12 3.25 6.40
C VAL A 176 -7.62 4.63 6.85
N ARG A 177 -8.94 4.82 6.98
CA ARG A 177 -9.53 6.08 7.48
C ARG A 177 -9.06 6.41 8.90
N GLY A 178 -9.09 5.43 9.81
CA GLY A 178 -8.61 5.59 11.18
C GLY A 178 -7.11 5.87 11.25
N LEU A 179 -6.31 5.28 10.35
CA LEU A 179 -4.89 5.58 10.25
C LEU A 179 -4.63 7.03 9.82
N VAL A 180 -5.43 7.55 8.89
CA VAL A 180 -5.35 8.97 8.46
C VAL A 180 -5.76 9.90 9.61
N GLN A 181 -6.84 9.59 10.32
CA GLN A 181 -7.25 10.34 11.51
C GLN A 181 -6.13 10.37 12.55
N PHE A 182 -5.51 9.23 12.85
CA PHE A 182 -4.35 9.20 13.75
C PHE A 182 -3.20 10.07 13.23
N ALA A 183 -2.88 9.94 11.94
CA ALA A 183 -1.79 10.66 11.31
C ALA A 183 -1.95 12.18 11.31
N VAL A 184 -3.20 12.68 11.25
CA VAL A 184 -3.51 14.11 11.11
C VAL A 184 -3.91 14.73 12.44
N ASP A 185 -4.77 14.06 13.21
CA ASP A 185 -5.42 14.65 14.39
C ASP A 185 -4.78 14.22 15.71
N VAL A 186 -3.96 13.17 15.73
CA VAL A 186 -3.38 12.64 16.97
C VAL A 186 -1.85 12.75 17.00
N HIS A 187 -1.16 12.12 16.06
CA HIS A 187 0.31 12.09 16.01
C HIS A 187 0.92 13.51 15.98
N PRO A 188 0.45 14.45 15.13
CA PRO A 188 1.07 15.75 15.01
C PRO A 188 0.90 16.66 16.23
N PHE A 189 -0.02 16.33 17.13
CA PHE A 189 -0.33 17.13 18.31
C PHE A 189 0.30 16.58 19.60
N LYS A 190 0.98 15.43 19.51
CA LYS A 190 1.81 14.90 20.60
C LYS A 190 3.12 15.68 20.68
N VAL A 191 3.39 16.26 21.85
CA VAL A 191 4.62 17.03 22.09
C VAL A 191 5.85 16.14 21.89
N ASN A 192 6.78 16.60 21.05
CA ASN A 192 8.08 15.96 20.92
C ASN A 192 8.99 16.43 22.06
N GLU A 193 9.25 15.58 23.05
CA GLU A 193 10.03 15.95 24.25
C GLU A 193 11.43 16.50 23.93
N ARG A 194 12.06 16.07 22.82
CA ARG A 194 13.40 16.57 22.42
C ARG A 194 13.35 17.96 21.79
N LYS A 195 12.30 18.27 21.03
CA LYS A 195 12.14 19.57 20.36
C LYS A 195 11.26 20.55 21.15
N LEU A 196 10.58 20.06 22.19
CA LEU A 196 9.60 20.78 23.00
C LEU A 196 8.52 21.50 22.18
N ALA A 197 8.16 20.91 21.04
CA ALA A 197 7.17 21.45 20.12
C ALA A 197 6.35 20.32 19.50
N LYS A 198 5.17 20.67 19.00
CA LYS A 198 4.30 19.73 18.28
C LYS A 198 4.76 19.66 16.82
N PRO A 199 4.79 18.47 16.20
CA PRO A 199 5.08 18.35 14.77
C PRO A 199 4.21 19.25 13.89
N TYR A 200 2.94 19.44 14.24
CA TYR A 200 2.03 20.33 13.52
C TYR A 200 2.55 21.78 13.49
N ASP A 201 2.83 22.34 14.68
CA ASP A 201 3.26 23.73 14.84
C ASP A 201 4.62 23.96 14.16
N LEU A 202 5.58 23.06 14.36
CA LEU A 202 6.90 23.14 13.71
C LEU A 202 6.80 23.10 12.19
N PHE A 203 5.96 22.23 11.64
CA PHE A 203 5.79 22.11 10.20
C PHE A 203 5.13 23.38 9.63
N LEU A 204 4.08 23.87 10.29
CA LEU A 204 3.35 25.07 9.87
C LEU A 204 4.25 26.32 9.90
N GLU A 205 4.94 26.58 11.02
CA GLU A 205 5.87 27.71 11.16
C GLU A 205 7.03 27.61 10.15
N GLY A 206 7.50 26.40 9.87
CA GLY A 206 8.55 26.17 8.89
C GLY A 206 8.09 26.47 7.47
N LEU A 207 6.85 26.11 7.11
CA LEU A 207 6.24 26.41 5.81
C LEU A 207 6.05 27.91 5.59
N GLU A 208 5.76 28.69 6.65
CA GLU A 208 5.66 30.15 6.55
C GLU A 208 7.00 30.82 6.26
N ARG A 209 8.12 30.17 6.61
CA ARG A 209 9.48 30.67 6.44
C ARG A 209 10.17 30.18 5.18
N THR A 210 9.59 29.21 4.48
CA THR A 210 10.09 28.69 3.22
C THR A 210 9.23 29.15 2.04
N PRO A 211 9.80 29.24 0.83
CA PRO A 211 9.00 29.48 -0.35
C PRO A 211 7.96 28.37 -0.52
N ALA A 212 6.73 28.73 -0.91
CA ALA A 212 5.65 27.78 -1.10
C ALA A 212 6.05 26.67 -2.09
N ALA A 213 5.68 25.43 -1.76
CA ALA A 213 5.94 24.28 -2.63
C ALA A 213 5.32 24.54 -4.02
N CYS A 214 6.17 24.66 -5.05
CA CYS A 214 5.71 24.82 -6.42
C CYS A 214 5.19 23.49 -6.95
N PHE A 215 3.87 23.40 -7.15
CA PHE A 215 3.26 22.25 -7.82
C PHE A 215 2.92 22.55 -9.28
N PRO A 216 3.10 21.58 -10.18
CA PRO A 216 2.14 21.42 -11.26
C PRO A 216 0.80 21.04 -10.61
N HIS A 217 -0.23 21.88 -10.72
CA HIS A 217 -1.61 21.61 -10.25
C HIS A 217 -2.29 20.42 -10.97
N ASP A 218 -1.53 19.53 -11.60
CA ASP A 218 -2.01 18.43 -12.43
C ASP A 218 -1.71 17.09 -11.77
N MET A 219 -2.78 16.46 -11.26
CA MET A 219 -2.72 15.13 -10.63
C MET A 219 -2.16 14.05 -11.57
N GLU A 220 -2.35 14.17 -12.88
CA GLU A 220 -1.78 13.22 -13.84
C GLU A 220 -0.25 13.38 -13.94
N ARG A 221 0.28 14.59 -13.82
CA ARG A 221 1.74 14.79 -13.73
C ARG A 221 2.32 14.20 -12.46
N ILE A 222 1.63 14.33 -11.34
CA ILE A 222 2.02 13.71 -10.06
C ILE A 222 2.03 12.18 -10.18
N ARG A 223 0.99 11.59 -10.76
CA ARG A 223 0.92 10.14 -11.06
C ARG A 223 2.06 9.71 -11.95
N LEU A 224 2.30 10.44 -13.04
CA LEU A 224 3.36 10.16 -13.99
C LEU A 224 4.74 10.26 -13.36
N ALA A 225 5.03 11.30 -12.57
CA ALA A 225 6.32 11.50 -11.92
C ALA A 225 6.63 10.40 -10.91
N SER A 226 5.61 9.96 -10.15
CA SER A 226 5.72 8.87 -9.17
C SER A 226 5.58 7.46 -9.75
N ALA A 227 5.22 7.31 -11.03
CA ALA A 227 5.00 6.01 -11.69
C ALA A 227 6.30 5.21 -11.86
N LEU A 228 6.15 3.87 -11.89
CA LEU A 228 7.25 2.96 -12.22
C LEU A 228 7.59 3.08 -13.70
N SER A 229 8.86 2.89 -14.05
CA SER A 229 9.35 3.02 -15.42
C SER A 229 10.15 1.81 -15.90
N LYS A 230 10.20 1.58 -17.21
CA LYS A 230 11.05 0.54 -17.82
C LYS A 230 11.35 0.87 -19.28
N PRO A 231 12.55 0.58 -19.81
CA PRO A 231 12.77 0.68 -21.24
C PRO A 231 12.02 -0.46 -21.95
N LYS A 232 11.28 -0.12 -23.00
CA LYS A 232 10.50 -1.05 -23.83
C LYS A 232 10.66 -0.74 -25.30
N THR A 233 10.36 -1.74 -26.12
CA THR A 233 10.29 -1.57 -27.57
C THR A 233 8.83 -1.38 -27.93
N VAL A 234 8.53 -0.33 -28.69
CA VAL A 234 7.26 -0.14 -29.39
C VAL A 234 7.40 -0.84 -30.74
N ASP A 235 6.46 -1.71 -31.08
CA ASP A 235 6.39 -2.43 -32.35
C ASP A 235 5.07 -2.16 -33.08
N GLN A 236 4.77 -2.97 -34.12
CA GLN A 236 3.53 -2.81 -34.88
C GLN A 236 2.26 -3.06 -34.05
N GLY A 237 2.35 -3.87 -33.00
CA GLY A 237 1.27 -4.16 -32.06
C GLY A 237 1.25 -3.24 -30.83
N GLY A 238 2.09 -2.19 -30.81
CA GLY A 238 2.18 -1.24 -29.70
C GLY A 238 3.28 -1.62 -28.71
N VAL A 239 2.96 -1.65 -27.42
CA VAL A 239 3.91 -1.96 -26.35
C VAL A 239 3.44 -3.17 -25.57
N GLU A 240 4.33 -4.12 -25.30
CA GLU A 240 4.04 -5.20 -24.36
C GLU A 240 4.74 -4.96 -23.01
N LEU A 241 3.95 -4.83 -21.95
CA LEU A 241 4.44 -4.81 -20.57
C LEU A 241 3.99 -6.09 -19.85
N HIS A 242 4.93 -7.02 -19.67
CA HIS A 242 4.72 -8.28 -18.95
C HIS A 242 3.54 -9.10 -19.51
N GLY A 243 3.46 -9.21 -20.84
CA GLY A 243 2.38 -9.92 -21.52
C GLY A 243 1.05 -9.19 -21.57
N LEU A 244 0.96 -7.94 -21.07
CA LEU A 244 -0.16 -7.06 -21.36
C LEU A 244 0.15 -6.19 -22.58
N PRO A 245 -0.71 -6.22 -23.61
CA PRO A 245 -0.57 -5.37 -24.78
C PRO A 245 -1.22 -3.99 -24.55
N TYR A 246 -0.44 -2.94 -24.82
CA TYR A 246 -0.84 -1.54 -24.82
C TYR A 246 -0.67 -0.98 -26.23
N GLY A 247 -1.42 0.05 -26.55
CA GLY A 247 -1.33 0.72 -27.85
C GLY A 247 -2.63 0.63 -28.63
N ALA A 248 -3.11 1.78 -29.07
CA ALA A 248 -4.10 1.92 -30.13
C ALA A 248 -3.60 2.95 -31.17
N GLY A 249 -4.49 3.82 -31.66
CA GLY A 249 -4.16 4.82 -32.70
C GLY A 249 -3.23 5.94 -32.23
N GLU A 250 -3.11 6.18 -30.93
CA GLU A 250 -2.31 7.26 -30.35
C GLU A 250 -0.81 7.12 -30.58
N LEU A 251 -0.33 5.89 -30.84
CA LEU A 251 1.09 5.63 -31.12
C LEU A 251 1.43 5.73 -32.62
N LEU A 252 0.44 5.95 -33.50
CA LEU A 252 0.67 6.07 -34.94
C LEU A 252 1.64 7.21 -35.31
N PRO A 253 1.51 8.44 -34.78
CA PRO A 253 2.43 9.53 -35.13
C PRO A 253 3.88 9.21 -34.76
N MET A 254 4.09 8.56 -33.62
CA MET A 254 5.43 8.14 -33.18
C MET A 254 6.01 7.06 -34.10
N ARG A 255 5.17 6.13 -34.59
CA ARG A 255 5.59 5.08 -35.52
C ARG A 255 5.90 5.61 -36.91
N GLU A 256 5.17 6.61 -37.38
CA GLU A 256 5.46 7.28 -38.64
C GLU A 256 6.80 8.03 -38.57
N ARG A 257 7.08 8.65 -37.43
CA ARG A 257 8.30 9.44 -37.22
C ARG A 257 9.57 8.61 -36.97
N TYR A 258 9.47 7.54 -36.18
CA TYR A 258 10.63 6.74 -35.75
C TYR A 258 10.71 5.36 -36.42
N GLY A 259 9.77 5.05 -37.30
CA GLY A 259 9.66 3.78 -37.98
C GLY A 259 8.85 2.73 -37.20
N LYS A 260 8.69 1.56 -37.82
CA LYS A 260 7.82 0.47 -37.35
C LYS A 260 8.22 -0.14 -36.01
N ARG A 261 9.46 0.08 -35.56
CA ARG A 261 9.99 -0.46 -34.31
C ARG A 261 11.02 0.50 -33.72
N PHE A 262 10.79 0.96 -32.49
CA PHE A 262 11.72 1.84 -31.78
C PHE A 262 11.77 1.52 -30.28
N LYS A 263 12.86 1.87 -29.61
CA LYS A 263 13.01 1.73 -28.16
C LYS A 263 12.68 3.04 -27.48
N THR A 264 11.88 2.98 -26.43
CA THR A 264 11.55 4.14 -25.61
C THR A 264 11.28 3.73 -24.17
N TRP A 265 11.06 4.71 -23.31
CA TRP A 265 10.63 4.49 -21.94
C TRP A 265 9.13 4.39 -21.86
N VAL A 266 8.68 3.52 -20.95
CA VAL A 266 7.28 3.43 -20.59
C VAL A 266 7.12 3.57 -19.09
N LYS A 267 5.98 4.11 -18.68
CA LYS A 267 5.59 4.28 -17.29
C LYS A 267 4.22 3.68 -17.01
N TRP A 268 4.00 3.19 -15.80
CA TRP A 268 2.70 2.69 -15.37
C TRP A 268 2.48 2.94 -13.87
N ASP A 269 1.23 3.11 -13.49
CA ASP A 269 0.82 3.21 -12.10
C ASP A 269 0.81 1.80 -11.48
N PRO A 270 1.48 1.57 -10.33
CA PRO A 270 1.41 0.28 -9.65
C PRO A 270 -0.01 -0.16 -9.25
N ASP A 271 -0.91 0.77 -9.02
CA ASP A 271 -2.28 0.51 -8.57
C ASP A 271 -3.28 0.35 -9.72
N ASP A 272 -2.92 0.79 -10.93
CA ASP A 272 -3.79 0.81 -12.11
C ASP A 272 -3.03 0.40 -13.39
N MET A 273 -3.32 -0.81 -13.88
CA MET A 273 -2.76 -1.37 -15.11
C MET A 273 -3.61 -1.11 -16.36
N SER A 274 -4.70 -0.34 -16.26
CA SER A 274 -5.60 -0.05 -17.39
C SER A 274 -4.94 0.78 -18.49
N ARG A 275 -3.89 1.54 -18.14
CA ARG A 275 -3.16 2.45 -19.02
C ARG A 275 -1.66 2.42 -18.74
N LEU A 276 -0.91 2.83 -19.75
CA LEU A 276 0.54 2.96 -19.71
C LEU A 276 0.94 4.23 -20.46
N TRP A 277 1.91 4.96 -19.94
CA TRP A 277 2.47 6.11 -20.62
C TRP A 277 3.67 5.70 -21.46
N VAL A 278 3.70 6.11 -22.73
CA VAL A 278 4.81 5.89 -23.66
C VAL A 278 5.53 7.22 -23.87
N GLN A 279 6.84 7.25 -23.64
CA GLN A 279 7.62 8.47 -23.86
C GLN A 279 7.92 8.66 -25.34
N ASP A 280 7.80 9.88 -25.84
CA ASP A 280 8.38 10.26 -27.12
C ASP A 280 9.92 10.26 -27.03
N PRO A 281 10.63 9.50 -27.89
CA PRO A 281 12.09 9.42 -27.87
C PRO A 281 12.81 10.77 -28.05
N VAL A 282 12.21 11.73 -28.76
CA VAL A 282 12.84 13.03 -29.07
C VAL A 282 12.24 14.12 -28.21
N ASP A 283 10.92 14.31 -28.27
CA ASP A 283 10.22 15.42 -27.61
C ASP A 283 10.07 15.20 -26.10
N LYS A 284 10.37 13.99 -25.61
CA LYS A 284 10.31 13.57 -24.21
C LYS A 284 8.94 13.68 -23.53
N HIS A 285 7.90 14.11 -24.26
CA HIS A 285 6.52 14.11 -23.79
C HIS A 285 6.01 12.69 -23.60
N TRP A 286 4.94 12.54 -22.82
CA TRP A 286 4.34 11.25 -22.50
C TRP A 286 2.98 11.12 -23.16
N VAL A 287 2.75 10.02 -23.87
CA VAL A 287 1.47 9.67 -24.50
C VAL A 287 0.80 8.58 -23.67
N SER A 288 -0.42 8.83 -23.20
CA SER A 288 -1.21 7.82 -22.50
C SER A 288 -1.76 6.80 -23.50
N SER A 289 -1.50 5.51 -23.24
CA SER A 289 -1.84 4.39 -24.10
C SER A 289 -2.64 3.36 -23.31
N PRO A 290 -3.90 3.07 -23.70
CA PRO A 290 -4.73 2.11 -22.97
C PRO A 290 -4.25 0.68 -23.17
N CYS A 291 -4.52 -0.18 -22.20
CA CYS A 291 -4.39 -1.61 -22.35
C CYS A 291 -5.47 -2.10 -23.34
N ARG A 292 -5.08 -2.94 -24.31
CA ARG A 292 -6.03 -3.53 -25.27
C ARG A 292 -6.93 -4.58 -24.64
N TRP A 293 -6.52 -5.12 -23.49
CA TRP A 293 -7.32 -6.06 -22.69
C TRP A 293 -8.02 -5.29 -21.57
N THR A 294 -8.96 -4.43 -21.96
CA THR A 294 -9.64 -3.49 -21.05
C THR A 294 -10.30 -4.19 -19.87
N ASP A 295 -11.03 -5.29 -20.14
CA ASP A 295 -11.77 -6.02 -19.11
C ASP A 295 -10.83 -6.66 -18.08
N TYR A 296 -9.70 -7.21 -18.54
CA TYR A 296 -8.68 -7.78 -17.66
C TYR A 296 -7.92 -6.71 -16.88
N ALA A 297 -7.59 -5.58 -17.50
CA ALA A 297 -6.71 -4.58 -16.90
C ALA A 297 -7.44 -3.62 -15.96
N LYS A 298 -8.76 -3.50 -16.09
CA LYS A 298 -9.59 -2.65 -15.22
C LYS A 298 -9.44 -3.06 -13.75
N ASP A 299 -9.19 -2.05 -12.91
CA ASP A 299 -9.00 -2.14 -11.45
C ASP A 299 -7.89 -3.10 -10.99
N LEU A 300 -7.02 -3.49 -11.92
CA LEU A 300 -5.95 -4.45 -11.68
C LEU A 300 -4.66 -3.73 -11.28
N SER A 301 -4.11 -4.06 -10.12
CA SER A 301 -2.78 -3.58 -9.74
C SER A 301 -1.67 -4.38 -10.41
N TRP A 302 -0.51 -3.75 -10.55
CA TRP A 302 0.72 -4.38 -11.03
C TRP A 302 1.06 -5.67 -10.28
N ASN A 303 0.95 -5.63 -8.95
CA ASN A 303 1.28 -6.77 -8.11
C ASN A 303 0.24 -7.90 -8.24
N GLN A 304 -1.06 -7.58 -8.38
CA GLN A 304 -2.09 -8.58 -8.71
C GLN A 304 -1.78 -9.25 -10.05
N HIS A 305 -1.43 -8.45 -11.08
CA HIS A 305 -1.08 -8.97 -12.39
C HIS A 305 0.10 -9.95 -12.33
N LEU A 306 1.17 -9.61 -11.61
CA LEU A 306 2.32 -10.51 -11.43
C LEU A 306 1.95 -11.83 -10.74
N LEU A 307 1.04 -11.79 -9.77
CA LEU A 307 0.54 -12.99 -9.09
C LEU A 307 -0.31 -13.86 -10.02
N ILE A 308 -1.21 -13.25 -10.79
CA ILE A 308 -2.02 -13.96 -11.80
C ILE A 308 -1.09 -14.62 -12.81
N ARG A 309 -0.06 -13.92 -13.29
CA ARG A 309 0.93 -14.52 -14.21
C ARG A 309 1.71 -15.67 -13.56
N LYS A 310 2.08 -15.54 -12.28
CA LYS A 310 2.79 -16.62 -11.57
C LYS A 310 1.91 -17.86 -11.47
N PHE A 311 0.66 -17.70 -11.05
CA PHE A 311 -0.33 -18.78 -10.99
C PHE A 311 -0.58 -19.38 -12.37
N ALA A 312 -0.85 -18.52 -13.35
CA ALA A 312 -1.04 -18.91 -14.73
C ALA A 312 0.17 -19.71 -15.25
N ARG A 313 1.42 -19.30 -15.00
CA ARG A 313 2.60 -20.08 -15.41
C ARG A 313 2.68 -21.49 -14.81
N GLN A 314 2.24 -21.65 -13.56
CA GLN A 314 2.22 -22.97 -12.92
C GLN A 314 1.26 -23.92 -13.65
N GLU A 315 0.12 -23.38 -14.08
CA GLU A 315 -0.92 -24.09 -14.81
C GLU A 315 -0.64 -24.18 -16.34
N LEU A 316 0.01 -23.16 -16.94
CA LEU A 316 0.31 -22.97 -18.38
C LEU A 316 1.45 -23.84 -18.90
N LYS A 317 2.12 -24.60 -18.04
CA LYS A 317 2.87 -25.77 -18.50
C LYS A 317 1.99 -26.76 -19.31
N LYS A 318 0.68 -26.48 -19.48
CA LYS A 318 -0.31 -27.28 -20.21
C LYS A 318 -1.12 -26.62 -21.36
N ASN A 319 -1.04 -25.32 -21.72
CA ASN A 319 -1.54 -24.71 -23.02
C ASN A 319 -1.72 -23.18 -22.96
N GLY A 320 -1.28 -22.40 -23.97
CA GLY A 320 -1.30 -20.93 -23.99
C GLY A 320 -2.36 -20.25 -24.88
N SER A 321 -3.08 -19.24 -24.35
CA SER A 321 -3.89 -18.24 -25.08
C SER A 321 -4.29 -17.07 -24.15
N TYR A 322 -4.80 -15.95 -24.66
CA TYR A 322 -5.27 -14.78 -23.89
C TYR A 322 -6.46 -15.07 -22.97
N GLU A 323 -7.47 -15.81 -23.46
CA GLU A 323 -8.61 -16.27 -22.63
C GLU A 323 -8.16 -16.94 -21.35
N TYR A 324 -6.94 -17.49 -21.37
CA TYR A 324 -6.34 -18.09 -20.22
C TYR A 324 -6.04 -17.12 -19.09
N LEU A 325 -5.56 -15.89 -19.32
CA LEU A 325 -5.22 -14.98 -18.23
C LEU A 325 -6.47 -14.47 -17.52
N GLU A 326 -7.55 -14.21 -18.26
CA GLU A 326 -8.84 -13.88 -17.66
C GLU A 326 -9.42 -15.09 -16.90
N ARG A 327 -9.44 -16.28 -17.53
CA ARG A 327 -9.84 -17.52 -16.83
C ARG A 327 -8.93 -17.86 -15.65
N ALA A 328 -7.65 -17.52 -15.70
CA ALA A 328 -6.71 -17.70 -14.61
C ALA A 328 -6.95 -16.67 -13.51
N ARG A 329 -7.31 -15.43 -13.84
CA ARG A 329 -7.76 -14.43 -12.86
C ARG A 329 -9.02 -14.92 -12.14
N LEU A 330 -10.03 -15.38 -12.87
CA LEU A 330 -11.27 -15.92 -12.31
C LEU A 330 -11.00 -17.19 -11.49
N ARG A 331 -10.31 -18.21 -12.03
CA ARG A 331 -9.98 -19.41 -11.26
C ARG A 331 -9.06 -19.14 -10.07
N LEU A 332 -8.14 -18.20 -10.18
CA LEU A 332 -7.33 -17.78 -9.04
C LEU A 332 -8.24 -17.14 -8.00
N HIS A 333 -9.17 -16.28 -8.41
CA HIS A 333 -10.19 -15.71 -7.54
C HIS A 333 -11.03 -16.81 -6.88
N ASP A 334 -11.61 -17.73 -7.64
CA ASP A 334 -12.40 -18.86 -7.14
C ASP A 334 -11.57 -19.75 -6.22
N HIS A 335 -10.33 -20.09 -6.60
CA HIS A 335 -9.41 -20.87 -5.76
C HIS A 335 -9.18 -20.20 -4.39
N TRP A 336 -9.10 -18.87 -4.35
CA TRP A 336 -8.97 -18.12 -3.09
C TRP A 336 -10.31 -17.97 -2.35
N MET A 337 -11.43 -17.88 -3.07
CA MET A 337 -12.77 -17.74 -2.48
C MET A 337 -13.30 -19.07 -1.94
N GLU A 338 -13.15 -20.17 -2.68
CA GLU A 338 -13.55 -21.54 -2.31
C GLU A 338 -12.66 -22.13 -1.20
N ALA A 339 -11.45 -21.61 -1.02
CA ALA A 339 -10.60 -21.91 0.13
C ALA A 339 -11.14 -21.28 1.44
N VAL A 340 -12.47 -21.28 1.63
CA VAL A 340 -13.21 -20.90 2.85
C VAL A 340 -12.68 -21.62 4.10
N ALA A 341 -11.93 -22.72 3.94
CA ALA A 341 -11.13 -23.33 4.99
C ALA A 341 -9.64 -22.98 4.84
N TRP A 342 -9.19 -21.91 5.50
CA TRP A 342 -7.86 -21.33 5.33
C TRP A 342 -6.77 -22.20 5.98
N LYS A 343 -6.31 -23.26 5.30
CA LYS A 343 -5.45 -24.31 5.84
C LYS A 343 -4.06 -23.83 6.26
N THR A 344 -3.44 -22.86 5.58
CA THR A 344 -2.07 -22.38 5.91
C THR A 344 -1.93 -20.86 5.90
N GLN A 345 -0.95 -20.33 6.64
CA GLN A 345 -0.64 -18.88 6.68
C GLN A 345 -0.15 -18.32 5.33
N ALA A 346 0.49 -19.16 4.50
CA ALA A 346 1.01 -18.76 3.20
C ALA A 346 -0.13 -18.42 2.22
N ASP A 347 -1.19 -19.24 2.22
CA ASP A 347 -2.37 -19.06 1.39
C ASP A 347 -3.08 -17.74 1.73
N ARG A 348 -3.19 -17.42 3.03
CA ARG A 348 -3.77 -16.15 3.51
C ARG A 348 -3.02 -14.93 2.98
N LYS A 349 -1.69 -14.94 3.06
CA LYS A 349 -0.85 -13.85 2.55
C LYS A 349 -0.99 -13.66 1.04
N LEU A 350 -1.18 -14.76 0.31
CA LEU A 350 -1.32 -14.72 -1.14
C LEU A 350 -2.69 -14.17 -1.56
N ALA A 351 -3.77 -14.63 -0.91
CA ALA A 351 -5.12 -14.10 -1.07
C ALA A 351 -5.18 -12.59 -0.76
N ALA A 352 -4.53 -12.16 0.32
CA ALA A 352 -4.43 -10.75 0.69
C ALA A 352 -3.82 -9.87 -0.41
N ARG A 353 -2.73 -10.33 -1.03
CA ARG A 353 -2.11 -9.63 -2.16
C ARG A 353 -3.00 -9.63 -3.40
N PHE A 354 -3.72 -10.74 -3.62
CA PHE A 354 -4.65 -10.87 -4.72
C PHE A 354 -5.90 -9.97 -4.55
N SER A 355 -6.28 -9.61 -3.33
CA SER A 355 -7.40 -8.69 -3.08
C SER A 355 -7.23 -7.34 -3.79
N GLY A 356 -5.99 -6.88 -3.96
CA GLY A 356 -5.71 -5.57 -4.55
C GLY A 356 -6.01 -4.39 -3.63
N ALA A 357 -6.30 -4.65 -2.35
CA ALA A 357 -6.61 -3.62 -1.37
C ALA A 357 -5.36 -2.78 -1.07
N THR A 358 -5.44 -1.49 -1.40
CA THR A 358 -4.40 -0.49 -1.12
C THR A 358 -5.03 0.80 -0.61
N SER A 359 -4.31 1.59 0.19
CA SER A 359 -4.84 2.88 0.66
C SER A 359 -5.11 3.86 -0.49
N ALA A 360 -4.38 3.73 -1.61
CA ALA A 360 -4.63 4.53 -2.81
C ALA A 360 -6.04 4.33 -3.38
N LYS A 361 -6.55 3.09 -3.40
CA LYS A 361 -7.93 2.79 -3.81
C LYS A 361 -8.97 3.32 -2.82
N VAL A 362 -8.66 3.33 -1.53
CA VAL A 362 -9.52 3.94 -0.51
C VAL A 362 -9.62 5.45 -0.72
N PHE A 363 -8.52 6.12 -1.04
CA PHE A 363 -8.51 7.55 -1.36
C PHE A 363 -9.22 7.88 -2.68
N ALA A 364 -9.20 6.98 -3.66
CA ALA A 364 -9.91 7.15 -4.93
C ALA A 364 -11.44 7.01 -4.81
N GLY A 365 -11.95 6.51 -3.68
CA GLY A 365 -13.39 6.31 -3.46
C GLY A 365 -13.93 4.97 -3.97
N ASP A 366 -13.07 4.06 -4.43
CA ASP A 366 -13.46 2.78 -5.06
C ASP A 366 -14.01 1.74 -4.06
N SER A 367 -13.97 2.02 -2.76
CA SER A 367 -14.56 1.15 -1.74
C SER A 367 -16.02 1.52 -1.49
N GLU A 368 -16.94 0.92 -2.26
CA GLU A 368 -18.30 0.72 -1.75
C GLU A 368 -18.15 -0.02 -0.41
N THR A 369 -18.50 0.66 0.68
CA THR A 369 -18.46 0.07 2.01
C THR A 369 -19.74 -0.74 2.15
N PRO A 370 -19.73 -2.09 2.16
CA PRO A 370 -20.93 -2.80 2.56
C PRO A 370 -21.20 -2.47 4.03
N ALA A 371 -22.47 -2.34 4.38
CA ALA A 371 -22.89 -2.12 5.75
C ALA A 371 -22.26 -3.20 6.65
N PRO A 372 -21.78 -2.84 7.86
CA PRO A 372 -21.22 -3.83 8.77
C PRO A 372 -22.24 -4.95 9.00
N PRO A 373 -21.81 -6.23 9.06
CA PRO A 373 -22.72 -7.31 9.39
C PRO A 373 -23.36 -7.01 10.75
N PRO A 374 -24.67 -7.30 10.92
CA PRO A 374 -25.33 -7.09 12.20
C PRO A 374 -24.57 -7.86 13.29
N PRO A 375 -24.47 -7.32 14.52
CA PRO A 375 -23.86 -8.05 15.62
C PRO A 375 -24.53 -9.42 15.76
N PRO A 376 -23.77 -10.50 16.03
CA PRO A 376 -24.38 -11.80 16.27
C PRO A 376 -25.41 -11.64 17.39
N GLU A 377 -26.64 -12.09 17.12
CA GLU A 377 -27.70 -12.07 18.12
C GLU A 377 -27.18 -12.77 19.38
N PRO A 378 -27.38 -12.18 20.58
CA PRO A 378 -27.00 -12.85 21.81
C PRO A 378 -27.74 -14.19 21.84
N VAL A 379 -26.99 -15.28 21.94
CA VAL A 379 -27.56 -16.61 22.10
C VAL A 379 -28.44 -16.55 23.35
N SER A 380 -29.75 -16.69 23.16
CA SER A 380 -30.69 -16.65 24.28
C SER A 380 -30.31 -17.75 25.29
N ASN A 381 -30.48 -17.46 26.59
CA ASN A 381 -30.21 -18.43 27.67
C ASN A 381 -31.02 -19.73 27.54
N GLU A 382 -31.98 -19.81 26.61
CA GLU A 382 -32.78 -21.00 26.32
C GLU A 382 -32.04 -22.06 25.49
N GLN A 383 -30.88 -21.74 24.91
CA GLN A 383 -30.05 -22.71 24.15
C GLN A 383 -28.86 -23.29 24.92
N VAL A 384 -28.73 -22.98 26.21
CA VAL A 384 -27.81 -23.72 27.09
C VAL A 384 -28.47 -25.06 27.41
N SER A 385 -28.18 -26.06 26.58
CA SER A 385 -28.52 -27.46 26.85
C SER A 385 -27.97 -27.83 28.23
N THR A 386 -28.87 -27.98 29.20
CA THR A 386 -28.59 -28.55 30.52
C THR A 386 -28.20 -30.02 30.35
N TYR A 387 -26.92 -30.27 30.05
CA TYR A 387 -26.33 -31.58 30.34
C TYR A 387 -26.19 -31.68 31.85
N ALA A 388 -27.18 -32.29 32.50
CA ALA A 388 -26.99 -32.83 33.83
C ALA A 388 -25.90 -33.92 33.74
N PRO A 389 -24.87 -33.91 34.60
CA PRO A 389 -23.95 -35.02 34.66
C PRO A 389 -24.72 -36.29 35.07
N ALA A 390 -24.55 -37.36 34.29
CA ALA A 390 -25.10 -38.67 34.61
C ALA A 390 -24.53 -39.15 35.97
N GLY A 391 -25.37 -39.90 36.69
CA GLY A 391 -25.24 -40.24 38.10
C GLY A 391 -23.87 -40.68 38.58
N ALA A 392 -23.58 -40.30 39.82
CA ALA A 392 -22.52 -40.90 40.63
C ALA A 392 -22.82 -42.39 40.79
N GLU A 393 -22.04 -43.25 40.12
CA GLU A 393 -21.93 -44.64 40.50
C GLU A 393 -21.08 -44.73 41.78
N GLU A 394 -21.68 -45.35 42.79
CA GLU A 394 -21.13 -45.59 44.12
C GLU A 394 -19.81 -46.36 44.02
N PHE A 395 -18.72 -45.78 44.52
CA PHE A 395 -17.50 -46.52 44.77
C PHE A 395 -17.66 -47.33 46.06
N GLU A 396 -17.66 -48.65 45.93
CA GLU A 396 -17.54 -49.59 47.05
C GLU A 396 -16.29 -49.29 47.88
N THR A 397 -16.50 -49.00 49.16
CA THR A 397 -15.47 -48.91 50.19
C THR A 397 -14.87 -50.29 50.47
N VAL A 398 -13.58 -50.47 50.18
CA VAL A 398 -12.79 -51.58 50.73
C VAL A 398 -12.17 -51.10 52.05
N ASN A 399 -12.57 -51.75 53.14
CA ASN A 399 -12.11 -51.49 54.51
C ASN A 399 -10.62 -51.78 54.69
N PHE A 400 -9.96 -50.92 55.48
CA PHE A 400 -9.11 -51.32 56.60
C PHE A 400 -9.40 -50.43 57.79
#